data_AF-A0A1G9QGJ5-F1
#
_entry.id   AF-A0A1G9QGJ5-F1
#
_cell.length_a   1.000
_cell.length_b   1.000
_cell.length_c   1.000
_cell.angle_alpha   90.00
_cell.angle_beta   90.00
_cell.angle_gamma   90.00
#
_symmetry.space_group_name_H-M   'P 1'
#
loop_
_entity.id
_entity.type
_entity.pdbx_description
1 polymer ?
#
loop_
_entity_poly.entity_id
_entity_poly.type
_entity_poly.pdbx_seq_one_letter_code
_entity_poly.pdbx_strand_id
1 'polypeptide(L)'
;MDYIGNYMKREYLDTGELPPIIPVLIYQARDSEDSGLIDLVDNFADLSRDIKRYQVIFEVVEFKLTDLTWQEVSSRMIKIYSLAATMETAADEINRLEEIASALAALAEKKRLDFVRRKLVSLSEYILTVTELNEERIRDIIEAKLPGGGDIVESTAERLRKEGMEKGRKEGRKKGRKEGMAKGRKDILDLMMQMREKFGEDSLELIEVIKDKDEINIDEIKRAIAESDDIEELRRIIE
;
A
#
# COMPACT_ATOMS: atom_id res chain seq x y z
N MET A 1 29.22 -8.65 19.46
CA MET A 1 28.35 -9.18 18.39
C MET A 1 27.03 -9.54 19.02
N ASP A 2 26.09 -8.59 19.09
CA ASP A 2 24.72 -8.88 19.56
C ASP A 2 23.72 -7.99 18.81
N TYR A 3 23.66 -8.20 17.49
CA TYR A 3 22.86 -7.39 16.56
C TYR A 3 21.37 -7.49 16.88
N ILE A 4 20.90 -8.69 17.22
CA ILE A 4 19.50 -8.96 17.56
C ILE A 4 19.13 -8.25 18.87
N GLY A 5 19.96 -8.37 19.92
CA GLY A 5 19.70 -7.69 21.19
C GLY A 5 19.61 -6.17 21.04
N ASN A 6 20.50 -5.57 20.24
CA ASN A 6 20.47 -4.13 19.97
C ASN A 6 19.26 -3.70 19.12
N TYR A 7 18.87 -4.51 18.13
CA TYR A 7 17.68 -4.26 17.32
C TYR A 7 16.41 -4.31 18.16
N MET A 8 16.21 -5.37 18.95
CA MET A 8 15.03 -5.53 19.80
C MET A 8 14.92 -4.44 20.86
N LYS A 9 16.06 -4.03 21.43
CA LYS A 9 16.10 -2.93 22.40
C LYS A 9 15.68 -1.60 21.77
N ARG A 10 16.11 -1.33 20.53
CA ARG A 10 15.72 -0.11 19.81
C ARG A 10 14.22 -0.10 19.49
N GLU A 11 13.70 -1.18 18.90
CA GLU A 11 12.28 -1.28 18.55
C GLU A 11 11.36 -1.21 19.79
N TYR A 12 11.78 -1.80 20.92
CA TYR A 12 11.04 -1.71 22.18
C TYR A 12 11.03 -0.30 22.77
N LEU A 13 12.14 0.44 22.67
CA LEU A 13 12.20 1.83 23.13
C LEU A 13 11.32 2.76 22.29
N ASP A 14 11.15 2.46 21.01
CA ASP A 14 10.36 3.27 20.09
C ASP A 14 8.85 2.95 20.14
N THR A 15 8.47 1.69 20.33
CA THR A 15 7.06 1.25 20.24
C THR A 15 6.44 0.84 21.57
N GLY A 16 7.25 0.58 22.60
CA GLY A 16 6.80 0.01 23.88
C GLY A 16 6.45 -1.49 23.82
N GLU A 17 6.55 -2.11 22.64
CA GLU A 17 6.23 -3.51 22.40
C GLU A 17 7.45 -4.24 21.83
N LEU A 18 7.64 -5.51 22.20
CA LEU A 18 8.69 -6.33 21.62
C LEU A 18 8.25 -6.79 20.23
N PRO A 19 9.10 -6.68 19.20
CA PRO A 19 8.76 -7.19 17.88
C PRO A 19 8.51 -8.70 17.95
N PRO A 20 7.49 -9.22 17.21
CA PRO A 20 7.16 -10.64 17.24
C PRO A 20 8.35 -11.48 16.76
N ILE A 21 8.76 -12.45 17.57
CA ILE A 21 9.83 -13.40 17.23
C ILE A 21 9.16 -14.66 16.67
N ILE A 22 9.45 -15.00 15.42
CA ILE A 22 9.02 -16.26 14.81
C ILE A 22 10.27 -17.13 14.63
N PRO A 23 10.48 -18.16 15.47
CA PRO A 23 11.58 -19.09 15.26
C PRO A 23 11.25 -20.04 14.11
N VAL A 24 12.13 -20.10 13.11
CA VAL A 24 12.02 -21.02 11.98
C VAL A 24 13.12 -22.06 12.10
N LEU A 25 12.74 -23.34 12.18
CA LEU A 25 13.69 -24.45 12.22
C LEU A 25 13.79 -25.11 10.84
N ILE A 26 15.00 -25.11 10.28
CA ILE A 26 15.30 -25.74 8.98
C ILE A 26 16.27 -26.88 9.25
N TYR A 27 15.89 -28.12 8.93
CA TYR A 27 16.73 -29.29 9.20
C TYR A 27 16.65 -30.35 8.08
N GLN A 28 17.73 -31.14 7.93
CA GLN A 28 17.82 -32.22 6.95
C GLN A 28 17.89 -33.57 7.68
N ALA A 29 16.81 -34.36 7.63
CA ALA A 29 16.80 -35.72 8.17
C ALA A 29 17.38 -36.73 7.16
N ARG A 30 18.07 -37.76 7.66
CA ARG A 30 18.65 -38.82 6.83
C ARG A 30 17.65 -39.94 6.48
N ASP A 31 16.63 -40.18 7.30
CA ASP A 31 15.59 -41.19 7.07
C ASP A 31 14.19 -40.62 7.34
N SER A 32 13.19 -41.12 6.61
CA SER A 32 11.84 -40.52 6.55
C SER A 32 10.95 -40.77 7.76
N GLU A 33 11.28 -41.77 8.58
CA GLU A 33 10.41 -42.26 9.67
C GLU A 33 10.75 -41.74 11.07
N ASP A 34 11.92 -41.14 11.30
CA ASP A 34 12.25 -40.55 12.62
C ASP A 34 12.78 -39.12 12.46
N SER A 35 11.85 -38.17 12.35
CA SER A 35 12.14 -36.81 12.78
C SER A 35 11.82 -36.71 14.27
N GLY A 36 12.74 -37.18 15.12
CA GLY A 36 12.69 -37.01 16.59
C GLY A 36 12.78 -35.55 17.07
N LEU A 37 12.28 -34.61 16.26
CA LEU A 37 12.19 -33.18 16.52
C LEU A 37 10.83 -32.79 17.11
N ILE A 38 9.76 -33.51 16.75
CA ILE A 38 8.49 -33.46 17.50
C ILE A 38 8.74 -33.86 18.96
N ASP A 39 9.60 -34.86 19.16
CA ASP A 39 10.05 -35.28 20.50
C ASP A 39 10.89 -34.24 21.24
N LEU A 40 11.47 -33.24 20.57
CA LEU A 40 12.23 -32.17 21.24
C LEU A 40 11.29 -31.22 21.99
N VAL A 41 10.08 -30.99 21.46
CA VAL A 41 9.05 -30.14 22.09
C VAL A 41 8.28 -30.92 23.15
N ASP A 42 8.07 -32.22 22.95
CA ASP A 42 7.33 -33.06 23.89
C ASP A 42 8.18 -33.62 25.06
N ASN A 43 9.51 -33.75 24.95
CA ASN A 43 10.37 -34.29 26.02
C ASN A 43 10.84 -33.26 27.09
N PHE A 44 10.15 -32.14 27.26
CA PHE A 44 10.51 -31.15 28.29
C PHE A 44 9.94 -31.41 29.69
N ALA A 45 9.23 -32.52 29.88
CA ALA A 45 8.63 -32.87 31.16
C ALA A 45 9.66 -32.91 32.31
N ASP A 46 10.85 -33.47 32.04
CA ASP A 46 11.91 -33.75 33.03
C ASP A 46 12.96 -32.65 33.23
N LEU A 47 12.78 -31.47 32.64
CA LEU A 47 13.71 -30.36 32.88
C LEU A 47 13.62 -29.85 34.32
N SER A 48 14.79 -29.57 34.92
CA SER A 48 14.87 -28.98 36.26
C SER A 48 14.17 -27.62 36.31
N ARG A 49 13.66 -27.26 37.48
CA ARG A 49 12.90 -26.02 37.71
C ARG A 49 13.69 -24.75 37.29
N ASP A 50 15.03 -24.83 37.37
CA ASP A 50 15.95 -23.74 37.03
C ASP A 50 16.13 -23.52 35.52
N ILE A 51 15.86 -24.54 34.69
CA ILE A 51 15.97 -24.46 33.24
C ILE A 51 14.63 -24.04 32.61
N LYS A 52 13.50 -24.46 33.21
CA LYS A 52 12.14 -24.12 32.73
C LYS A 52 11.88 -22.61 32.63
N ARG A 53 12.50 -21.81 33.50
CA ARG A 53 12.41 -20.33 33.51
C ARG A 53 13.07 -19.63 32.30
N TYR A 54 13.82 -20.36 31.49
CA TYR A 54 14.39 -19.85 30.24
C TYR A 54 13.71 -20.45 28.99
N GLN A 55 12.66 -21.26 29.17
CA GLN A 55 11.88 -21.74 28.03
C GLN A 55 11.05 -20.62 27.46
N VAL A 56 11.18 -20.44 26.16
CA VAL A 56 10.24 -19.66 25.37
C VAL A 56 9.44 -20.66 24.54
N ILE A 57 8.14 -20.73 24.81
CA ILE A 57 7.23 -21.62 24.09
C ILE A 57 6.89 -20.91 22.78
N PHE A 58 7.26 -21.52 21.67
CA PHE A 58 6.89 -21.06 20.34
C PHE A 58 6.18 -22.19 19.60
N GLU A 59 5.21 -21.81 18.77
CA GLU A 59 4.74 -22.70 17.71
C GLU A 59 5.84 -22.74 16.65
N VAL A 60 6.43 -23.93 16.44
CA VAL A 60 7.51 -24.11 15.47
C VAL A 60 6.91 -24.45 14.12
N VAL A 61 7.20 -23.63 13.11
CA VAL A 61 6.87 -23.96 11.72
C VAL A 61 7.95 -24.90 11.19
N GLU A 62 7.61 -26.18 11.01
CA GLU A 62 8.54 -27.20 10.50
C GLU A 62 8.65 -27.18 8.97
N PHE A 63 9.89 -27.22 8.47
CA PHE A 63 10.17 -27.40 7.04
C PHE A 63 10.98 -28.68 6.82
N LYS A 64 10.31 -29.76 6.39
CA LYS A 64 10.93 -31.07 6.10
C LYS A 64 11.57 -31.07 4.70
N LEU A 65 12.89 -31.21 4.64
CA LEU A 65 13.66 -31.12 3.39
C LEU A 65 13.56 -32.37 2.49
N THR A 66 12.85 -33.42 2.88
CA THR A 66 12.66 -34.65 2.08
C THR A 66 11.60 -34.52 0.98
N ASP A 67 10.77 -33.46 0.98
CA ASP A 67 9.86 -33.12 -0.13
C ASP A 67 10.59 -32.34 -1.23
N LEU A 68 11.65 -32.96 -1.75
CA LEU A 68 12.77 -32.38 -2.52
C LEU A 68 12.38 -31.63 -3.81
N THR A 69 11.13 -31.66 -4.25
CA THR A 69 10.66 -30.85 -5.40
C THR A 69 10.24 -29.43 -5.01
N TRP A 70 9.88 -29.17 -3.76
CA TRP A 70 9.44 -27.84 -3.31
C TRP A 70 10.58 -26.97 -2.78
N GLN A 71 11.63 -27.56 -2.20
CA GLN A 71 12.78 -26.82 -1.67
C GLN A 71 13.51 -26.03 -2.76
N GLU A 72 13.79 -26.63 -3.92
CA GLU A 72 14.45 -25.92 -5.03
C GLU A 72 13.63 -24.73 -5.52
N VAL A 73 12.30 -24.85 -5.52
CA VAL A 73 11.42 -23.76 -5.92
C VAL A 73 11.34 -22.69 -4.86
N SER A 74 11.25 -23.05 -3.58
CA SER A 74 11.31 -22.10 -2.47
C SER A 74 12.63 -21.34 -2.44
N SER A 75 13.78 -22.02 -2.55
CA SER A 75 15.09 -21.36 -2.58
C SER A 75 15.26 -20.44 -3.79
N ARG A 76 14.76 -20.84 -4.97
CA ARG A 76 14.77 -19.99 -6.17
C ARG A 76 13.82 -18.80 -6.05
N MET A 77 12.64 -18.98 -5.46
CA MET A 77 11.71 -17.88 -5.20
C MET A 77 12.26 -16.91 -4.17
N ILE A 78 12.90 -17.39 -3.10
CA ILE A 78 13.61 -16.54 -2.13
C ILE A 78 14.67 -15.71 -2.87
N LYS A 79 15.48 -16.34 -3.73
CA LYS A 79 16.46 -15.60 -4.54
C LYS A 79 15.78 -14.52 -5.41
N ILE A 80 14.71 -14.87 -6.13
CA ILE A 80 13.96 -13.92 -6.99
C ILE A 80 13.43 -12.75 -6.17
N TYR A 81 12.80 -13.01 -5.04
CA TYR A 81 12.25 -11.96 -4.18
C TYR A 81 13.34 -11.11 -3.52
N SER A 82 14.47 -11.69 -3.11
CA SER A 82 15.60 -10.92 -2.60
C SER A 82 16.22 -10.02 -3.67
N LEU A 83 16.32 -10.51 -4.92
CA LEU A 83 16.76 -9.69 -6.04
C LEU A 83 15.77 -8.56 -6.33
N ALA A 84 14.46 -8.86 -6.33
CA ALA A 84 13.44 -7.83 -6.50
C ALA A 84 13.51 -6.80 -5.37
N ALA A 85 13.57 -7.21 -4.10
CA ALA A 85 13.64 -6.31 -2.95
C ALA A 85 14.87 -5.39 -2.93
N THR A 86 15.91 -5.73 -3.70
CA THR A 86 17.11 -4.89 -3.87
C THR A 86 17.10 -4.08 -5.16
N MET A 87 15.98 -4.06 -5.90
CA MET A 87 15.86 -3.33 -7.17
C MET A 87 16.04 -1.82 -6.99
N GLU A 88 15.35 -1.21 -6.04
CA GLU A 88 15.41 0.24 -5.75
C GLU A 88 16.83 0.75 -5.43
N THR A 89 17.68 -0.12 -4.89
CA THR A 89 19.06 0.22 -4.50
C THR A 89 20.11 -0.41 -5.42
N ALA A 90 19.68 -1.04 -6.52
CA ALA A 90 20.59 -1.68 -7.46
C ALA A 90 21.36 -0.61 -8.24
N ALA A 91 22.69 -0.70 -8.23
CA ALA A 91 23.54 0.14 -9.07
C ALA A 91 23.32 -0.11 -10.58
N ASP A 92 22.82 -1.30 -10.92
CA ASP A 92 22.46 -1.70 -12.28
C ASP A 92 21.13 -2.46 -12.25
N GLU A 93 20.04 -1.71 -12.46
CA GLU A 93 18.67 -2.24 -12.47
C GLU A 93 18.44 -3.20 -13.65
N ILE A 94 19.11 -2.98 -14.80
CA ILE A 94 18.96 -3.82 -15.98
C ILE A 94 19.53 -5.21 -15.70
N ASN A 95 20.76 -5.30 -15.22
CA ASN A 95 21.37 -6.58 -14.87
C ASN A 95 20.57 -7.29 -13.77
N ARG A 96 20.06 -6.55 -12.77
CA ARG A 96 19.20 -7.11 -11.73
C ARG A 96 17.92 -7.72 -12.31
N LEU A 97 17.28 -7.01 -13.24
CA LEU A 97 16.07 -7.50 -13.91
C LEU A 97 16.37 -8.72 -14.78
N GLU A 98 17.49 -8.76 -15.48
CA GLU A 98 17.94 -9.92 -16.25
C GLU A 98 18.20 -11.15 -15.35
N GLU A 99 18.77 -10.96 -14.15
CA GLU A 99 18.96 -12.02 -13.15
C GLU A 99 17.61 -12.58 -12.67
N ILE A 100 16.63 -11.71 -12.41
CA ILE A 100 15.26 -12.10 -12.04
C ILE A 100 14.60 -12.87 -13.19
N ALA A 101 14.65 -12.33 -14.41
CA ALA A 101 14.07 -12.93 -15.61
C ALA A 101 14.64 -14.33 -15.87
N SER A 102 15.96 -14.47 -15.74
CA SER A 102 16.66 -15.74 -15.90
C SER A 102 16.27 -16.76 -14.81
N ALA A 103 16.12 -16.32 -13.56
CA ALA A 103 15.69 -17.20 -12.47
C ALA A 103 14.23 -17.66 -12.64
N LEU A 104 13.34 -16.80 -13.16
CA LEU A 104 11.96 -17.14 -13.49
C LEU A 104 11.88 -18.12 -14.67
N ALA A 105 12.65 -17.90 -15.74
CA ALA A 105 12.73 -18.80 -16.89
C ALA A 105 13.16 -20.21 -16.47
N ALA A 106 14.21 -20.31 -15.64
CA ALA A 106 14.69 -21.59 -15.11
C ALA A 106 13.67 -22.31 -14.21
N LEU A 107 12.71 -21.59 -13.61
CA LEU A 107 11.58 -22.19 -12.89
C LEU A 107 10.48 -22.67 -13.85
N ALA A 108 10.24 -21.93 -14.93
CA ALA A 108 9.22 -22.26 -15.92
C ALA A 108 9.52 -23.57 -16.67
N GLU A 109 10.79 -23.79 -17.03
CA GLU A 109 11.28 -25.01 -17.71
C GLU A 109 10.97 -26.31 -16.93
N LYS A 110 10.83 -26.26 -15.61
CA LYS A 110 10.46 -27.40 -14.75
C LYS A 110 8.96 -27.74 -14.78
N LYS A 111 8.26 -27.45 -15.90
CA LYS A 111 6.78 -27.61 -16.08
C LYS A 111 5.95 -26.82 -15.05
N ARG A 112 6.44 -25.65 -14.62
CA ARG A 112 5.76 -24.77 -13.64
C ARG A 112 5.37 -23.42 -14.22
N LEU A 113 5.10 -23.37 -15.52
CA LEU A 113 4.82 -22.13 -16.25
C LEU A 113 3.66 -21.34 -15.61
N ASP A 114 2.55 -21.99 -15.26
CA ASP A 114 1.40 -21.31 -14.65
C ASP A 114 1.74 -20.73 -13.27
N PHE A 115 2.59 -21.39 -12.49
CA PHE A 115 3.06 -20.88 -11.21
C PHE A 115 3.93 -19.63 -11.42
N VAL A 116 4.88 -19.68 -12.35
CA VAL A 116 5.75 -18.55 -12.69
C VAL A 116 4.93 -17.37 -13.20
N ARG A 117 3.97 -17.59 -14.11
CA ARG A 117 3.08 -16.55 -14.62
C ARG A 117 2.27 -15.87 -13.52
N ARG A 118 1.72 -16.62 -12.56
CA ARG A 118 1.02 -16.04 -11.40
C ARG A 118 1.94 -15.19 -10.51
N LYS A 119 3.18 -15.64 -10.29
CA LYS A 119 4.15 -14.88 -9.49
C LYS A 119 4.70 -13.65 -10.22
N LEU A 120 4.79 -13.71 -11.54
CA LEU A 120 5.21 -12.60 -12.36
C LEU A 120 4.26 -11.40 -12.20
N VAL A 121 2.94 -11.60 -12.05
CA VAL A 121 2.01 -10.49 -11.79
C VAL A 121 2.47 -9.65 -10.58
N SER A 122 2.66 -10.28 -9.42
CA SER A 122 3.08 -9.56 -8.20
C SER A 122 4.50 -8.99 -8.28
N LEU A 123 5.40 -9.66 -9.00
CA LEU A 123 6.76 -9.16 -9.23
C LEU A 123 6.75 -7.94 -10.15
N SER A 124 5.96 -7.97 -11.22
CA SER A 124 5.76 -6.85 -12.13
C SER A 124 5.17 -5.65 -11.41
N GLU A 125 4.17 -5.85 -10.53
CA GLU A 125 3.62 -4.77 -9.71
C GLU A 125 4.70 -4.06 -8.90
N TYR A 126 5.52 -4.85 -8.20
CA TYR A 126 6.58 -4.30 -7.37
C TYR A 126 7.65 -3.60 -8.22
N ILE A 127 8.17 -4.28 -9.26
CA ILE A 127 9.24 -3.76 -10.11
C ILE A 127 8.80 -2.43 -10.73
N LEU A 128 7.63 -2.39 -11.38
CA LEU A 128 7.07 -1.17 -12.00
C LEU A 128 6.86 -0.01 -11.01
N THR A 129 6.77 -0.31 -9.71
CA THR A 129 6.56 0.70 -8.67
C THR A 129 7.87 1.28 -8.14
N VAL A 130 8.94 0.48 -8.07
CA VAL A 130 10.19 0.87 -7.39
C VAL A 130 11.34 1.21 -8.34
N THR A 131 11.26 0.81 -9.60
CA THR A 131 12.32 1.05 -10.59
C THR A 131 12.05 2.32 -11.40
N GLU A 132 13.11 2.96 -11.88
CA GLU A 132 13.01 4.05 -12.86
C GLU A 132 13.07 3.53 -14.31
N LEU A 133 13.28 2.23 -14.52
CA LEU A 133 13.25 1.63 -15.84
C LEU A 133 11.89 1.86 -16.52
N ASN A 134 11.94 2.17 -17.82
CA ASN A 134 10.71 2.30 -18.59
C ASN A 134 9.98 0.95 -18.71
N GLU A 135 8.65 1.01 -18.75
CA GLU A 135 7.77 -0.17 -18.86
C GLU A 135 8.16 -1.05 -20.05
N GLU A 136 8.50 -0.42 -21.17
CA GLU A 136 8.89 -1.11 -22.40
C GLU A 136 10.15 -1.97 -22.23
N ARG A 137 11.17 -1.45 -21.54
CA ARG A 137 12.39 -2.21 -21.28
C ARG A 137 12.15 -3.37 -20.35
N ILE A 138 11.30 -3.18 -19.35
CA ILE A 138 10.92 -4.26 -18.42
C ILE A 138 10.20 -5.37 -19.19
N ARG A 139 9.22 -4.99 -20.03
CA ARG A 139 8.49 -5.92 -20.91
C ARG A 139 9.47 -6.71 -21.78
N ASP A 140 10.38 -6.03 -22.47
CA ASP A 140 11.29 -6.66 -23.43
C ASP A 140 12.27 -7.62 -22.76
N ILE A 141 12.82 -7.26 -21.59
CA ILE A 141 13.75 -8.11 -20.83
C ILE A 141 13.04 -9.38 -20.32
N ILE A 142 11.82 -9.24 -19.81
CA ILE A 142 11.02 -10.38 -19.35
C ILE A 142 10.62 -11.27 -20.54
N GLU A 143 10.15 -10.69 -21.64
CA GLU A 143 9.72 -11.45 -22.83
C GLU A 143 10.88 -12.24 -23.46
N ALA A 144 12.08 -11.65 -23.51
CA ALA A 144 13.27 -12.30 -24.04
C ALA A 144 13.66 -13.60 -23.29
N LYS A 145 13.29 -13.72 -22.00
CA LYS A 145 13.61 -14.90 -21.17
C LYS A 145 12.40 -15.78 -20.90
N LEU A 146 11.20 -15.22 -20.91
CA LEU A 146 9.96 -15.90 -20.58
C LEU A 146 8.88 -15.50 -21.60
N PRO A 147 8.66 -16.30 -22.66
CA PRO A 147 7.66 -16.00 -23.68
C PRO A 147 6.24 -15.82 -23.14
N GLY A 148 5.58 -14.73 -23.53
CA GLY A 148 4.29 -14.27 -22.99
C GLY A 148 4.39 -13.67 -21.60
N GLY A 149 5.60 -13.42 -21.09
CA GLY A 149 5.83 -12.69 -19.86
C GLY A 149 5.71 -11.18 -20.04
N GLY A 150 6.03 -10.66 -21.23
CA GLY A 150 5.84 -9.26 -21.60
C GLY A 150 4.37 -8.83 -21.52
N ASP A 151 3.44 -9.66 -22.01
CA ASP A 151 1.99 -9.41 -21.92
C ASP A 151 1.52 -9.28 -20.45
N ILE A 152 2.14 -10.04 -19.53
CA ILE A 152 1.85 -9.97 -18.09
C ILE A 152 2.36 -8.66 -17.50
N VAL A 153 3.54 -8.20 -17.92
CA VAL A 153 4.08 -6.88 -17.52
C VAL A 153 3.15 -5.77 -18.02
N GLU A 154 2.80 -5.77 -19.31
CA GLU A 154 1.95 -4.76 -19.94
C GLU A 154 0.57 -4.68 -19.30
N SER A 155 -0.11 -5.83 -19.13
CA SER A 155 -1.42 -5.87 -18.47
C SER A 155 -1.36 -5.43 -17.00
N THR A 156 -0.25 -5.71 -16.31
CA THR A 156 -0.02 -5.23 -14.93
C THR A 156 0.14 -3.71 -14.91
N ALA A 157 0.93 -3.16 -15.82
CA ALA A 157 1.14 -1.72 -15.93
C ALA A 157 -0.15 -0.96 -16.30
N GLU A 158 -0.94 -1.49 -17.24
CA GLU A 158 -2.25 -0.92 -17.60
C GLU A 158 -3.20 -0.87 -16.40
N ARG A 159 -3.27 -1.97 -15.63
CA ARG A 159 -4.08 -2.02 -14.41
C ARG A 159 -3.61 -0.99 -13.37
N LEU A 160 -2.31 -0.90 -13.10
CA LEU A 160 -1.75 0.09 -12.16
C LEU A 160 -2.09 1.52 -12.59
N ARG A 161 -1.97 1.83 -13.89
CA ARG A 161 -2.33 3.13 -14.46
C ARG A 161 -3.82 3.45 -14.24
N LYS A 162 -4.69 2.48 -14.51
CA LYS A 162 -6.14 2.62 -14.31
C LYS A 162 -6.49 2.85 -12.83
N GLU A 163 -5.91 2.06 -11.93
CA GLU A 163 -6.10 2.21 -10.49
C GLU A 163 -5.60 3.58 -9.99
N GLY A 164 -4.45 4.04 -10.47
CA GLY A 164 -3.90 5.36 -10.15
C GLY A 164 -4.82 6.50 -10.60
N MET A 165 -5.34 6.43 -11.84
CA MET A 165 -6.29 7.42 -12.35
C MET A 165 -7.60 7.44 -11.56
N GLU A 166 -8.13 6.27 -11.20
CA GLU A 166 -9.36 6.16 -10.43
C GLU A 166 -9.19 6.72 -9.00
N LYS A 167 -8.09 6.36 -8.33
CA LYS A 167 -7.74 6.90 -7.00
C LYS A 167 -7.59 8.42 -7.06
N GLY A 168 -6.81 8.93 -8.01
CA GLY A 168 -6.62 10.38 -8.20
C GLY A 168 -7.93 11.13 -8.43
N ARG A 169 -8.82 10.59 -9.28
CA ARG A 169 -10.15 11.17 -9.51
C ARG A 169 -11.00 11.19 -8.24
N LYS A 170 -11.00 10.09 -7.48
CA LYS A 170 -11.78 9.96 -6.23
C LYS A 170 -11.28 10.93 -5.16
N GLU A 171 -9.97 11.01 -4.98
CA GLU A 171 -9.34 11.94 -4.03
C GLU A 171 -9.56 13.39 -4.43
N GLY A 172 -9.38 13.73 -5.72
CA GLY A 172 -9.64 15.06 -6.25
C GLY A 172 -11.08 15.50 -6.02
N ARG A 173 -12.07 14.64 -6.32
CA ARG A 173 -13.49 14.93 -6.04
C ARG A 173 -13.77 15.10 -4.55
N LYS A 174 -13.19 14.27 -3.69
CA LYS A 174 -13.38 14.36 -2.23
C LYS A 174 -12.80 15.66 -1.68
N LYS A 175 -11.58 16.01 -2.09
CA LYS A 175 -10.90 17.24 -1.69
C LYS A 175 -11.65 18.47 -2.20
N GLY A 176 -11.99 18.51 -3.49
CA GLY A 176 -12.75 19.60 -4.10
C GLY A 176 -14.12 19.81 -3.45
N ARG A 177 -14.86 18.73 -3.14
CA ARG A 177 -16.14 18.83 -2.41
C ARG A 177 -15.94 19.39 -1.00
N LYS A 178 -14.91 18.95 -0.27
CA LYS A 178 -14.63 19.43 1.09
C LYS A 178 -14.24 20.92 1.08
N GLU A 179 -13.37 21.32 0.16
CA GLU A 179 -12.94 22.71 0.00
C GLU A 179 -14.10 23.60 -0.46
N GLY A 180 -14.90 23.16 -1.43
CA GLY A 180 -16.09 23.87 -1.89
C GLY A 180 -17.13 24.06 -0.79
N MET A 181 -17.41 23.02 0.01
CA MET A 181 -18.31 23.12 1.17
C MET A 181 -17.76 24.06 2.25
N ALA A 182 -16.47 24.02 2.53
CA ALA A 182 -15.85 24.89 3.51
C ALA A 182 -15.89 26.36 3.06
N LYS A 183 -15.57 26.62 1.78
CA LYS A 183 -15.67 27.95 1.18
C LYS A 183 -17.11 28.46 1.19
N GLY A 184 -18.06 27.66 0.71
CA GLY A 184 -19.48 28.04 0.72
C GLY A 184 -20.03 28.36 2.12
N ARG A 185 -19.66 27.57 3.15
CA ARG A 185 -20.03 27.89 4.53
C ARG A 185 -19.46 29.22 5.01
N LYS A 186 -18.20 29.50 4.67
CA LYS A 186 -17.55 30.77 5.03
C LYS A 186 -18.22 31.94 4.32
N ASP A 187 -18.51 31.80 3.03
CA ASP A 187 -19.15 32.83 2.22
C ASP A 187 -20.57 33.13 2.71
N ILE A 188 -21.37 32.11 3.05
CA ILE A 188 -22.70 32.31 3.65
C ILE A 188 -22.59 32.99 5.01
N LEU A 189 -21.64 32.61 5.87
CA LEU A 189 -21.46 33.26 7.16
C LEU A 189 -21.09 34.75 7.01
N ASP A 190 -20.22 35.06 6.05
CA ASP A 190 -19.83 36.43 5.72
C ASP A 190 -21.03 37.26 5.22
N LEU A 191 -21.85 36.70 4.33
CA LEU A 191 -23.10 37.34 3.88
C LEU A 191 -24.05 37.59 5.05
N MET A 192 -24.28 36.59 5.92
CA MET A 192 -25.14 36.73 7.10
C MET A 192 -24.66 37.87 8.01
N MET A 193 -23.36 38.00 8.23
CA MET A 193 -22.80 39.08 9.05
C MET A 193 -23.05 40.46 8.42
N GLN A 194 -22.77 40.62 7.13
CA GLN A 194 -22.94 41.90 6.42
C GLN A 194 -24.42 42.33 6.35
N MET A 195 -25.32 41.38 6.06
CA MET A 195 -26.76 41.66 5.98
C MET A 195 -27.33 42.03 7.36
N ARG A 196 -26.97 41.28 8.41
CA ARG A 196 -27.41 41.58 9.79
C ARG A 196 -26.91 42.93 10.26
N GLU A 197 -25.65 43.28 9.95
CA GLU A 197 -25.06 44.56 10.35
C GLU A 197 -25.74 45.75 9.66
N LYS A 198 -26.09 45.62 8.37
CA LYS A 198 -26.66 46.73 7.59
C LYS A 198 -28.19 46.84 7.71
N PHE A 199 -28.89 45.71 7.73
CA PHE A 199 -30.35 45.65 7.59
C PHE A 199 -31.08 44.99 8.78
N GLY A 200 -30.35 44.45 9.77
CA GLY A 200 -30.92 43.78 10.94
C GLY A 200 -31.26 42.29 10.72
N GLU A 201 -31.83 41.64 11.75
CA GLU A 201 -32.10 40.18 11.73
C GLU A 201 -32.99 39.72 10.59
N ASP A 202 -34.02 40.51 10.27
CA ASP A 202 -35.04 40.12 9.28
C ASP A 202 -34.44 39.91 7.89
N SER A 203 -33.28 40.50 7.62
CA SER A 203 -32.53 40.28 6.37
C SER A 203 -32.04 38.84 6.18
N LEU A 204 -31.85 38.08 7.26
CA LEU A 204 -31.34 36.71 7.20
C LEU A 204 -32.31 35.74 6.51
N GLU A 205 -33.58 36.10 6.35
CA GLU A 205 -34.55 35.32 5.57
C GLU A 205 -34.14 35.19 4.09
N LEU A 206 -33.46 36.19 3.55
CA LEU A 206 -32.97 36.19 2.15
C LEU A 206 -31.85 35.16 1.94
N ILE A 207 -31.23 34.63 3.00
CA ILE A 207 -30.17 33.61 2.88
C ILE A 207 -30.71 32.29 2.33
N GLU A 208 -31.94 31.90 2.67
CA GLU A 208 -32.56 30.70 2.12
C GLU A 208 -32.87 30.89 0.63
N VAL A 209 -33.33 32.08 0.23
CA VAL A 209 -33.49 32.45 -1.19
C VAL A 209 -32.18 32.35 -1.96
N ILE A 210 -31.08 32.85 -1.38
CA ILE A 210 -29.75 32.74 -1.99
C ILE A 210 -29.32 31.27 -2.12
N LYS A 211 -29.51 30.45 -1.09
CA LYS A 211 -29.09 29.03 -1.08
C LYS A 211 -29.84 28.17 -2.11
N ASP A 212 -31.09 28.52 -2.40
CA ASP A 212 -31.95 27.77 -3.33
C ASP A 212 -31.66 28.11 -4.80
N LYS A 213 -30.78 29.08 -5.10
CA LYS A 213 -30.35 29.37 -6.48
C LYS A 213 -29.35 28.32 -6.98
N ASP A 214 -29.59 27.85 -8.22
CA ASP A 214 -28.70 26.90 -8.92
C ASP A 214 -27.29 27.46 -9.16
N GLU A 215 -27.19 28.76 -9.44
CA GLU A 215 -25.93 29.49 -9.57
C GLU A 215 -25.94 30.74 -8.70
N ILE A 216 -24.94 30.85 -7.83
CA ILE A 216 -24.79 31.97 -6.89
C ILE A 216 -23.46 32.66 -7.19
N ASN A 217 -23.52 33.93 -7.56
CA ASN A 217 -22.36 34.80 -7.60
C ASN A 217 -22.24 35.57 -6.28
N ILE A 218 -21.46 35.03 -5.35
CA ILE A 218 -21.26 35.62 -4.01
C ILE A 218 -20.74 37.06 -4.09
N ASP A 219 -19.90 37.40 -5.07
CA ASP A 219 -19.33 38.75 -5.20
C ASP A 219 -20.34 39.76 -5.72
N GLU A 220 -21.34 39.32 -6.50
CA GLU A 220 -22.48 40.16 -6.89
C GLU A 220 -23.41 40.40 -5.71
N ILE A 221 -23.69 39.37 -4.91
CA ILE A 221 -24.53 39.52 -3.71
C ILE A 221 -23.85 40.47 -2.70
N LYS A 222 -22.53 40.34 -2.48
CA LYS A 222 -21.79 41.27 -1.62
C LYS A 222 -21.88 42.71 -2.11
N ARG A 223 -21.81 42.93 -3.43
CA ARG A 223 -22.01 44.27 -4.01
C ARG A 223 -23.44 44.77 -3.83
N ALA A 224 -24.44 43.94 -4.08
CA ALA A 224 -25.84 44.28 -3.85
C ALA A 224 -26.08 44.69 -2.39
N ILE A 225 -25.57 43.92 -1.42
CA ILE A 225 -25.64 44.27 0.00
C ILE A 225 -25.01 45.65 0.26
N ALA A 226 -23.84 45.94 -0.32
CA ALA A 226 -23.15 47.20 -0.14
C ALA A 226 -23.90 48.40 -0.76
N GLU A 227 -24.54 48.20 -1.91
CA GLU A 227 -25.19 49.26 -2.71
C GLU A 227 -26.64 49.53 -2.31
N SER A 228 -27.40 48.55 -1.80
CA SER A 228 -28.81 48.73 -1.45
C SER A 228 -29.00 49.59 -0.21
N ASP A 229 -29.94 50.54 -0.25
CA ASP A 229 -30.24 51.42 0.89
C ASP A 229 -31.15 50.74 1.94
N ASP A 230 -31.97 49.79 1.51
CA ASP A 230 -32.88 49.02 2.37
C ASP A 230 -33.01 47.54 1.96
N ILE A 231 -33.67 46.75 2.82
CA ILE A 231 -33.89 45.32 2.63
C ILE A 231 -34.77 44.99 1.41
N GLU A 232 -35.71 45.86 1.04
CA GLU A 232 -36.65 45.64 -0.07
C GLU A 232 -35.99 45.88 -1.44
N GLU A 233 -35.03 46.79 -1.51
CA GLU A 233 -34.14 46.94 -2.67
C GLU A 233 -33.25 45.71 -2.85
N LEU A 234 -32.63 45.22 -1.77
CA LEU A 234 -31.81 44.02 -1.81
C LEU A 234 -32.63 42.79 -2.22
N ARG A 235 -33.85 42.64 -1.68
CA ARG A 235 -34.79 41.57 -2.04
C ARG A 235 -35.07 41.55 -3.53
N ARG A 236 -35.33 42.70 -4.16
CA ARG A 236 -35.59 42.83 -5.61
C ARG A 236 -34.39 42.46 -6.49
N ILE A 237 -33.17 42.51 -5.96
CA ILE A 237 -31.95 42.13 -6.69
C ILE A 237 -31.70 40.61 -6.54
N ILE A 238 -32.06 40.04 -5.38
CA ILE A 238 -31.83 38.64 -5.05
C ILE A 238 -32.95 37.72 -5.53
N GLU A 239 -34.20 38.16 -5.60
CA GLU A 239 -35.32 37.37 -6.14
C GLU A 239 -35.37 37.44 -7.68
#